data_AF-A0A1I6XP51-F1
#
_entry.id   AF-A0A1I6XP51-F1
#
_cell.length_a   1.000
_cell.length_b   1.000
_cell.length_c   1.000
_cell.angle_alpha   90.00
_cell.angle_beta   90.00
_cell.angle_gamma   90.00
#
_symmetry.space_group_name_H-M   'P 1'
#
loop_
_entity.id
_entity.type
_entity.pdbx_description
1 polymer ?
#
loop_
_entity_poly.entity_id
_entity_poly.type
_entity_poly.pdbx_seq_one_letter_code
_entity_poly.pdbx_strand_id
1 'polypeptide(L)'
;MFKIKTLRVDDEYDMQIRVSLIAEFCSCSLDFYIGGNEEFKTFAEELKDFPFRGKKEIEFVYGEDNSRWAHYLKIGVNLIDGSGRSVIKVIMDNKGEVDENYRCEFPINTDVHTLNRLGQKLSEWKPIEGEIWSFE
;
A
#
# COMPACT_ATOMS: atom_id res chain seq x y z
N MET A 1 8.86 -3.92 5.21
CA MET A 1 8.05 -4.13 3.98
C MET A 1 7.07 -2.99 3.71
N PHE A 2 6.23 -2.61 4.69
CA PHE A 2 5.15 -1.62 4.53
C PHE A 2 5.11 -0.70 5.75
N LYS A 3 5.08 0.62 5.55
CA LYS A 3 4.84 1.59 6.64
C LYS A 3 3.76 2.58 6.25
N ILE A 4 2.96 2.99 7.22
CA ILE A 4 1.97 4.05 7.08
C ILE A 4 2.18 5.03 8.23
N LYS A 5 2.55 6.26 7.90
CA LYS A 5 2.62 7.36 8.87
C LYS A 5 1.38 8.22 8.75
N THR A 6 0.67 8.44 9.84
CA THR A 6 -0.43 9.40 9.88
C THR A 6 0.19 10.78 10.09
N LEU A 7 0.12 11.65 9.08
CA LEU A 7 0.69 13.00 9.15
C LEU A 7 -0.26 13.98 9.82
N ARG A 8 -1.55 13.89 9.48
CA ARG A 8 -2.61 14.73 10.03
C ARG A 8 -3.94 13.99 9.98
N VAL A 9 -4.79 14.17 10.99
CA VAL A 9 -6.19 13.74 10.99
C VAL A 9 -7.06 14.98 11.12
N ASP A 10 -7.93 15.24 10.14
CA ASP A 10 -8.89 16.34 10.20
C ASP A 10 -10.22 15.89 10.82
N ASP A 11 -11.00 16.85 11.31
CA ASP A 11 -12.30 16.64 11.96
C ASP A 11 -13.36 16.08 10.98
N GLU A 12 -13.13 16.23 9.67
CA GLU A 12 -13.99 15.73 8.58
C GLU A 12 -13.63 14.32 8.09
N TYR A 13 -12.82 13.55 8.85
CA TYR A 13 -12.32 12.20 8.52
C TYR A 13 -11.33 12.12 7.34
N ASP A 14 -10.96 13.26 6.75
CA ASP A 14 -9.83 13.33 5.84
C ASP A 14 -8.52 13.23 6.63
N MET A 15 -7.64 12.33 6.20
CA MET A 15 -6.34 12.11 6.82
C MET A 15 -5.25 12.21 5.77
N GLN A 16 -4.20 12.95 6.10
CA GLN A 16 -2.98 12.97 5.33
C GLN A 16 -2.09 11.84 5.83
N ILE A 17 -1.64 10.96 4.93
CA ILE A 17 -0.74 9.86 5.27
C ILE A 17 0.48 9.84 4.37
N ARG A 18 1.55 9.23 4.87
CA ARG A 18 2.70 8.79 4.08
C ARG A 18 2.73 7.28 4.06
N VAL A 19 2.62 6.69 2.86
CA VAL A 19 2.86 5.26 2.66
C VAL A 19 4.28 5.07 2.20
N SER A 20 5.04 4.21 2.88
CA SER A 20 6.39 3.82 2.49
C SER A 20 6.45 2.32 2.21
N LEU A 21 6.91 1.95 1.01
CA LEU A 21 7.16 0.56 0.63
C LEU A 21 8.66 0.35 0.44
N ILE A 22 9.16 -0.74 1.02
CA ILE A 22 10.60 -1.02 1.13
C ILE A 22 10.85 -2.43 0.61
N ALA A 23 11.60 -2.51 -0.49
CA ALA A 23 12.23 -3.71 -1.03
C ALA A 23 13.72 -3.74 -0.64
N GLU A 24 14.40 -4.84 -1.00
CA GLU A 24 15.84 -5.00 -0.75
C GLU A 24 16.70 -3.95 -1.48
N PHE A 25 16.29 -3.54 -2.69
CA PHE A 25 17.07 -2.66 -3.57
C PHE A 25 16.42 -1.29 -3.80
N CYS A 26 15.22 -1.05 -3.28
CA CYS A 26 14.47 0.18 -3.50
C CYS A 26 13.57 0.48 -2.32
N SER A 27 13.41 1.77 -2.00
CA SER A 27 12.36 2.24 -1.10
C SER A 27 11.75 3.49 -1.68
N CYS A 28 10.43 3.60 -1.64
CA CYS A 28 9.72 4.79 -2.09
C CYS A 28 8.62 5.13 -1.09
N SER A 29 8.32 6.43 -0.97
CA SER A 29 7.30 6.92 -0.04
C SER A 29 6.45 7.96 -0.74
N LEU A 30 5.13 7.87 -0.60
CA LEU A 30 4.16 8.79 -1.19
C LEU A 30 3.26 9.38 -0.12
N ASP A 31 3.07 10.70 -0.16
CA ASP A 31 2.19 11.44 0.72
C ASP A 31 0.90 11.77 -0.01
N PHE A 32 -0.26 11.50 0.60
CA PHE A 32 -1.56 11.78 -0.01
C PHE A 32 -2.68 11.86 1.04
N TYR A 33 -3.84 12.36 0.62
CA TYR A 33 -5.04 12.49 1.44
C TYR A 33 -6.03 11.35 1.17
N ILE A 34 -6.64 10.79 2.22
CA ILE A 34 -7.71 9.80 2.11
C ILE A 34 -8.87 10.15 3.05
N GLY A 35 -10.10 9.87 2.62
CA GLY A 35 -11.32 10.12 3.40
C GLY A 35 -11.65 9.04 4.43
N GLY A 36 -10.63 8.51 5.11
CA GLY A 36 -10.73 7.41 6.07
C GLY A 36 -9.84 6.21 5.73
N ASN A 37 -9.97 5.10 6.46
CA ASN A 37 -9.12 3.91 6.29
C ASN A 37 -9.84 2.67 5.74
N GLU A 38 -11.03 2.83 5.14
CA GLU A 38 -11.86 1.71 4.67
C GLU A 38 -11.25 0.98 3.47
N GLU A 39 -10.56 1.68 2.57
CA GLU A 39 -9.84 1.07 1.44
C GLU A 39 -8.70 0.18 1.94
N PHE A 40 -7.98 0.61 2.98
CA PHE A 40 -6.96 -0.19 3.63
C PHE A 40 -7.55 -1.41 4.35
N LYS A 41 -8.71 -1.28 4.99
CA LYS A 41 -9.41 -2.43 5.59
C LYS A 41 -9.84 -3.43 4.55
N THR A 42 -10.40 -2.98 3.43
CA THR A 42 -10.82 -3.85 2.33
C THR A 42 -9.62 -4.62 1.76
N PHE A 43 -8.52 -3.92 1.49
CA PHE A 43 -7.28 -4.56 1.06
C PHE A 43 -6.70 -5.52 2.10
N ALA A 44 -6.80 -5.18 3.39
CA ALA A 44 -6.37 -6.03 4.49
C ALA A 44 -7.16 -7.35 4.55
N GLU A 45 -8.48 -7.31 4.35
CA GLU A 45 -9.30 -8.52 4.29
C GLU A 45 -8.95 -9.39 3.07
N GLU A 46 -8.71 -8.79 1.90
CA GLU A 46 -8.24 -9.55 0.73
C GLU A 46 -6.88 -10.21 0.96
N LEU A 47 -5.98 -9.52 1.67
CA LEU A 47 -4.66 -10.03 2.05
C LEU A 47 -4.74 -11.19 3.05
N LYS A 48 -5.61 -11.11 4.07
CA LYS A 48 -5.78 -12.15 5.10
C LYS A 48 -6.11 -13.51 4.50
N ASP A 49 -6.93 -13.51 3.47
CA ASP A 49 -7.44 -14.72 2.85
C ASP A 49 -6.59 -15.15 1.64
N PHE A 50 -5.67 -14.33 1.13
CA PHE A 50 -4.89 -14.64 -0.06
C PHE A 50 -4.11 -15.97 0.05
N PRO A 51 -4.07 -16.84 -0.98
CA PRO A 51 -4.83 -16.81 -2.22
C PRO A 51 -6.17 -17.57 -2.06
N PHE A 52 -7.25 -16.87 -1.72
CA PHE A 52 -8.56 -17.51 -1.52
C PHE A 52 -9.37 -17.63 -2.80
N ARG A 53 -10.16 -18.70 -2.89
CA ARG A 53 -11.11 -18.97 -4.01
C ARG A 53 -10.46 -18.91 -5.40
N GLY A 54 -9.17 -19.19 -5.51
CA GLY A 54 -8.44 -19.14 -6.77
C GLY A 54 -8.11 -17.74 -7.28
N LYS A 55 -8.35 -16.67 -6.50
CA LYS A 55 -7.80 -15.34 -6.79
C LYS A 55 -6.27 -15.43 -6.66
N LYS A 56 -5.58 -15.26 -7.79
CA LYS A 56 -4.11 -15.20 -7.85
C LYS A 56 -3.58 -13.77 -7.84
N GLU A 57 -4.49 -12.79 -7.82
CA GLU A 57 -4.18 -11.37 -7.86
C GLU A 57 -5.17 -10.59 -6.99
N ILE A 58 -4.64 -9.63 -6.23
CA ILE A 58 -5.38 -8.61 -5.47
C ILE A 58 -4.68 -7.27 -5.67
N GLU A 59 -5.42 -6.17 -5.58
CA GLU A 59 -4.84 -4.84 -5.79
C GLU A 59 -5.42 -3.80 -4.85
N PHE A 60 -4.55 -2.91 -4.38
CA PHE A 60 -4.93 -1.63 -3.81
C PHE A 60 -4.56 -0.53 -4.80
N VAL A 61 -5.50 0.36 -5.10
CA VAL A 61 -5.31 1.47 -6.03
C VAL A 61 -5.80 2.76 -5.38
N TYR A 62 -4.94 3.77 -5.36
CA TYR A 62 -5.28 5.14 -4.99
C TYR A 62 -4.96 6.07 -6.15
N GLY A 63 -5.94 6.89 -6.53
CA GLY A 63 -5.88 7.79 -7.67
C GLY A 63 -5.91 7.09 -9.02
N GLU A 64 -5.61 7.83 -10.09
CA GLU A 64 -5.52 7.29 -11.45
C GLU A 64 -4.13 7.54 -12.05
N ASP A 65 -3.70 6.63 -12.92
CA ASP A 65 -2.44 6.78 -13.63
C ASP A 65 -2.59 7.67 -14.87
N ASN A 66 -2.93 8.94 -14.66
CA ASN A 66 -2.99 9.95 -15.71
C ASN A 66 -2.63 11.34 -15.16
N SER A 67 -2.53 12.32 -16.06
CA SER A 67 -2.08 13.67 -15.74
C SER A 67 -3.11 14.53 -14.98
N ARG A 68 -4.32 14.02 -14.68
CA ARG A 68 -5.35 14.76 -13.94
C ARG A 68 -5.27 14.54 -12.44
N TRP A 69 -4.57 13.49 -12.00
CA TRP A 69 -4.41 13.15 -10.60
C TRP A 69 -3.02 13.55 -10.11
N ALA A 70 -2.96 14.13 -8.90
CA ALA A 70 -1.69 14.56 -8.32
C ALA A 70 -0.80 13.37 -7.89
N HIS A 71 -1.43 12.26 -7.50
CA HIS A 71 -0.74 11.09 -6.97
C HIS A 71 -1.37 9.80 -7.52
N TYR A 72 -0.55 8.79 -7.72
CA TYR A 72 -0.99 7.44 -8.04
C TYR A 72 -0.21 6.42 -7.22
N LEU A 73 -0.92 5.52 -6.55
CA LEU A 73 -0.36 4.38 -5.84
C LEU A 73 -1.09 3.12 -6.29
N LYS A 74 -0.35 2.14 -6.79
CA LYS A 74 -0.83 0.78 -7.02
C LYS A 74 0.04 -0.23 -6.29
N ILE A 75 -0.61 -1.08 -5.51
CA ILE A 75 0.00 -2.22 -4.83
C ILE A 75 -0.71 -3.47 -5.35
N GLY A 76 -0.11 -4.14 -6.33
CA GLY A 76 -0.61 -5.42 -6.86
C GLY A 76 0.08 -6.58 -6.18
N VAL A 77 -0.66 -7.59 -5.73
CA VAL A 77 -0.09 -8.81 -5.14
C VAL A 77 -0.40 -9.98 -6.05
N ASN A 78 0.62 -10.74 -6.45
CA ASN A 78 0.46 -11.88 -7.35
C ASN A 78 1.07 -13.15 -6.73
N LEU A 79 0.38 -14.29 -6.88
CA LEU A 79 0.91 -15.61 -6.56
C LEU A 79 1.79 -16.08 -7.73
N ILE A 80 3.06 -16.37 -7.45
CA ILE A 80 4.02 -16.80 -8.48
C ILE A 80 3.82 -18.27 -8.81
N ASP A 81 3.73 -19.13 -7.80
CA ASP A 81 3.63 -20.57 -7.98
C ASP A 81 2.89 -21.27 -6.82
N GLY A 82 2.70 -22.59 -6.93
CA GLY A 82 1.98 -23.39 -5.94
C GLY A 82 2.70 -23.59 -4.61
N SER A 83 3.94 -23.12 -4.44
CA SER A 83 4.68 -23.19 -3.17
C SER A 83 4.34 -22.05 -2.21
N GLY A 84 3.51 -21.09 -2.64
CA GLY A 84 3.16 -19.91 -1.85
C GLY A 84 4.08 -18.72 -2.08
N ARG A 85 5.07 -18.84 -2.97
CA ARG A 85 5.89 -17.70 -3.40
C ARG A 85 5.00 -16.64 -4.05
N SER A 86 5.17 -15.39 -3.63
CA SER A 86 4.36 -14.28 -4.06
C SER A 86 5.21 -13.03 -4.31
N VAL A 87 4.65 -12.07 -5.03
CA VAL A 87 5.29 -10.77 -5.26
C VAL A 87 4.28 -9.66 -5.03
N ILE A 88 4.73 -8.58 -4.38
CA ILE A 88 4.02 -7.31 -4.34
C ILE A 88 4.66 -6.40 -5.39
N LYS A 89 3.92 -6.03 -6.44
CA LYS A 89 4.30 -5.03 -7.44
C LYS A 89 3.85 -3.66 -6.96
N VAL A 90 4.79 -2.74 -6.85
CA VAL A 90 4.55 -1.37 -6.42
C VAL A 90 4.68 -0.43 -7.60
N ILE A 91 3.71 0.46 -7.76
CA ILE A 91 3.82 1.67 -8.57
C ILE A 91 3.47 2.84 -7.66
N MET A 92 4.40 3.76 -7.47
CA MET A 92 4.17 5.05 -6.80
C MET A 92 4.54 6.16 -7.77
N ASP A 93 3.67 7.13 -7.93
CA ASP A 93 3.88 8.25 -8.84
C ASP A 93 3.39 9.53 -8.18
N ASN A 94 4.35 10.38 -7.82
CA ASN A 94 4.09 11.76 -7.42
C ASN A 94 4.16 12.63 -8.67
N LYS A 95 3.00 13.09 -9.14
CA LYS A 95 2.85 13.95 -10.32
C LYS A 95 2.86 15.44 -9.94
N GLY A 96 3.51 15.78 -8.83
CA GLY A 96 3.72 17.14 -8.37
C GLY A 96 4.59 17.97 -9.32
N GLU A 97 5.07 19.11 -8.83
CA GLU A 97 5.92 20.02 -9.60
C GLU A 97 7.27 19.38 -9.98
N VAL A 98 7.99 20.01 -10.92
CA VAL A 98 9.21 19.46 -11.55
C VAL A 98 10.28 19.05 -10.54
N ASP A 99 10.37 19.74 -9.40
CA ASP A 99 11.34 19.51 -8.34
C ASP A 99 10.88 18.50 -7.28
N GLU A 100 9.60 18.12 -7.28
CA GLU A 100 9.01 17.20 -6.31
C GLU A 100 8.45 15.92 -6.95
N ASN A 101 8.39 15.87 -8.29
CA ASN A 101 7.88 14.71 -9.02
C ASN A 101 8.84 13.52 -9.01
N TYR A 102 8.27 12.33 -9.02
CA TYR A 102 9.01 11.09 -9.21
C TYR A 102 8.04 9.96 -9.52
N ARG A 103 8.57 8.90 -10.13
CA ARG A 103 7.87 7.62 -10.29
C ARG A 103 8.79 6.47 -9.89
N CYS A 104 8.28 5.61 -9.02
CA CYS A 104 8.96 4.41 -8.53
C CYS A 104 8.16 3.18 -8.94
N GLU A 105 8.82 2.20 -9.56
CA GLU A 105 8.23 0.90 -9.87
C GLU A 105 9.18 -0.21 -9.44
N PHE A 106 8.74 -1.06 -8.51
CA PHE A 106 9.59 -2.13 -8.01
C PHE A 106 8.79 -3.29 -7.41
N PRO A 107 9.32 -4.53 -7.52
CA PRO A 107 8.77 -5.68 -6.81
C PRO A 107 9.31 -5.80 -5.37
N ILE A 108 8.48 -6.34 -4.48
CA ILE A 108 8.87 -6.89 -3.17
C ILE A 108 8.56 -8.39 -3.19
N ASN A 109 9.60 -9.21 -3.11
CA ASN A 109 9.45 -10.66 -3.00
C ASN A 109 8.93 -11.03 -1.60
N THR A 110 7.95 -11.93 -1.54
CA THR A 110 7.32 -12.36 -0.28
C THR A 110 6.69 -13.74 -0.45
N ASP A 111 5.93 -14.18 0.54
CA ASP A 111 5.16 -15.40 0.53
C ASP A 111 3.73 -15.16 1.04
N VAL A 112 2.86 -16.12 0.77
CA VAL A 112 1.45 -16.11 1.19
C VAL A 112 1.30 -15.92 2.69
N HIS A 113 2.13 -16.58 3.51
CA HIS A 113 2.02 -16.50 4.96
C HIS A 113 2.31 -15.08 5.47
N THR A 114 3.32 -14.43 4.90
CA THR A 114 3.66 -13.04 5.19
C THR A 114 2.58 -12.08 4.74
N LEU A 115 1.96 -12.31 3.57
CA LEU A 115 0.81 -11.53 3.08
C LEU A 115 -0.41 -11.66 3.99
N ASN A 116 -0.73 -12.86 4.46
CA ASN A 116 -1.86 -13.06 5.38
C ASN A 116 -1.62 -12.35 6.71
N ARG A 117 -0.38 -12.41 7.24
CA ARG A 117 0.02 -11.67 8.45
C ARG A 117 -0.05 -10.16 8.24
N LEU A 118 0.37 -9.67 7.07
CA LEU A 118 0.24 -8.27 6.70
C LEU A 118 -1.25 -7.85 6.73
N GLY A 119 -2.13 -8.62 6.09
CA GLY A 119 -3.57 -8.38 6.12
C GLY A 119 -4.15 -8.39 7.53
N GLN A 120 -3.75 -9.35 8.37
CA GLN A 120 -4.18 -9.40 9.76
C GLN A 120 -3.80 -8.12 10.52
N LYS A 121 -2.52 -7.72 10.43
CA LYS A 121 -2.02 -6.53 11.12
C LYS A 121 -2.58 -5.22 10.56
N LEU A 122 -2.78 -5.15 9.25
CA LEU A 122 -3.33 -3.97 8.60
C LEU A 122 -4.81 -3.77 8.95
N SER A 123 -5.58 -4.84 9.12
CA SER A 123 -7.00 -4.74 9.53
C SER A 123 -7.20 -4.16 10.93
N GLU A 124 -6.19 -4.27 11.78
CA GLU A 124 -6.17 -3.75 13.15
C GLU A 124 -5.64 -2.31 13.21
N TRP A 125 -5.11 -1.79 12.10
CA TRP A 125 -4.53 -0.46 12.06
C TRP A 125 -5.58 0.63 12.29
N LYS A 126 -5.26 1.53 13.21
CA LYS A 126 -6.02 2.75 13.49
C LYS A 126 -5.12 3.95 13.23
N PRO A 127 -5.55 4.94 12.44
CA PRO A 127 -4.77 6.15 12.21
C PRO A 127 -4.73 6.96 13.51
N ILE A 128 -3.52 7.19 14.01
CA ILE A 128 -3.23 8.08 15.13
C ILE A 128 -2.23 9.10 14.62
N GLU A 129 -2.57 10.38 14.71
CA GLU A 129 -1.73 11.47 14.20
C GLU A 129 -0.31 11.41 14.81
N GLY A 130 0.70 11.56 13.96
CA GLY A 130 2.11 11.50 14.32
C GLY A 130 2.67 10.07 14.43
N GLU A 131 1.82 9.04 14.54
CA GLU A 131 2.28 7.66 14.66
C GLU A 131 2.65 7.02 13.31
N ILE A 132 3.56 6.05 13.39
CA ILE A 132 3.98 5.21 12.28
C ILE A 132 3.53 3.79 12.58
N TRP A 133 2.59 3.28 11.79
CA TRP A 133 2.32 1.86 11.70
C TRP A 133 3.35 1.21 10.76
N SER A 134 3.86 0.05 11.12
CA SER A 134 4.84 -0.66 10.29
C SER A 134 4.68 -2.18 10.35
N PHE A 135 4.99 -2.81 9.22
CA PHE A 135 5.10 -4.24 9.06
C PHE A 135 6.44 -4.56 8.39
N GLU A 136 7.24 -5.38 9.09
CA GLU A 136 8.54 -5.85 8.65
C GLU A 136 8.44 -7.21 7.97
#